data_AF-A0A9P7IZ00-F1
#
_entry.id   AF-A0A9P7IZ00-F1
#
_cell.length_a   1.000
_cell.length_b   1.000
_cell.length_c   1.000
_cell.angle_alpha   90.00
_cell.angle_beta   90.00
_cell.angle_gamma   90.00
#
_symmetry.space_group_name_H-M   'P 1'
#
loop_
_entity.id
_entity.type
_entity.pdbx_description
1 polymer ?
#
loop_
_entity_poly.entity_id
_entity_poly.type
_entity_poly.pdbx_seq_one_letter_code
_entity_poly.pdbx_strand_id
1 'polypeptide(L)'
;MAASGIPLDAGTLMSTVLEGILYGFSILLFIGTIWSLTYKQRIQDINRPIATVVVLLWMLSTAHIIVNIIRVEDAFVKYRHTYPGGPSAFLADVAQQTYVLKHALYVLQTLLADGVVIYRCYVVWQSIWIIILPSMLWCSVAVTGIIGLYCAAQSGSNSGDIYAQVLAKWVTAFFSMTIATNLLSSGLLIYRIWLIERNASTARVTNVTMMPLLHVLMDTAVLYSVVLFAALICFVCSSNGEVVMLDMIMPIVSIAFYIVLIRIAISRKTRSSSSINIPRRTTSEGGQDSSQQHSMQPLQVHIPQFNVDTPGFGKGNEGQVSPYPVESV
;
A
#
# COMPACT_ATOMS: atom_id res chain seq x y z
N MET A 1 -32.15 15.64 29.98
CA MET A 1 -30.75 15.27 30.30
C MET A 1 -29.90 15.74 29.15
N ALA A 2 -29.20 16.87 29.32
CA ALA A 2 -28.36 17.45 28.29
C ALA A 2 -27.20 16.49 27.99
N ALA A 3 -27.20 15.88 26.81
CA ALA A 3 -26.05 15.11 26.37
C ALA A 3 -24.87 16.07 26.29
N SER A 4 -23.87 15.83 27.14
CA SER A 4 -22.54 16.44 27.13
C SER A 4 -21.78 16.01 25.87
N GLY A 5 -22.31 16.37 24.71
CA GLY A 5 -21.76 16.10 23.39
C GLY A 5 -21.21 17.37 22.76
N ILE A 6 -20.28 17.21 21.82
CA ILE A 6 -19.74 18.31 21.02
C ILE A 6 -20.90 18.95 20.26
N PRO A 7 -21.16 20.27 20.37
CA PRO A 7 -22.20 20.92 19.58
C PRO A 7 -21.89 20.77 18.09
N LEU A 8 -22.92 20.51 17.28
CA LEU A 8 -22.78 20.15 15.86
C LEU A 8 -21.90 21.16 15.09
N ASP A 9 -22.10 22.45 15.36
CA ASP A 9 -21.33 23.56 14.77
C ASP A 9 -19.83 23.45 15.06
N ALA A 10 -19.48 23.24 16.32
CA ALA A 10 -18.08 23.07 16.72
C ALA A 10 -17.51 21.76 16.15
N GLY A 11 -18.31 20.69 16.14
CA GLY A 11 -17.94 19.40 15.57
C GLY A 11 -17.61 19.50 14.09
N THR A 12 -18.47 20.16 13.30
CA THR A 12 -18.21 20.40 11.87
C THR A 12 -16.97 21.24 11.64
N LEU A 13 -16.75 22.31 12.43
CA LEU A 13 -15.55 23.13 12.28
C LEU A 13 -14.26 22.34 12.59
N MET A 14 -14.26 21.58 13.70
CA MET A 14 -13.14 20.70 14.05
C MET A 14 -12.91 19.64 12.97
N SER A 15 -13.99 19.06 12.46
CA SER A 15 -13.99 18.07 11.39
C SER A 15 -13.30 18.59 10.13
N THR A 16 -13.71 19.77 9.65
CA THR A 16 -13.13 20.38 8.44
C THR A 16 -11.64 20.71 8.61
N VAL A 17 -11.22 21.15 9.80
CA VAL A 17 -9.79 21.39 10.08
C VAL A 17 -9.00 20.07 10.05
N LEU A 18 -9.50 19.02 10.71
CA LEU A 18 -8.85 17.70 10.72
C LEU A 18 -8.80 17.08 9.33
N GLU A 19 -9.89 17.18 8.56
CA GLU A 19 -9.95 16.75 7.17
C GLU A 19 -8.90 17.49 6.33
N GLY A 20 -8.77 18.81 6.50
CA GLY A 20 -7.75 19.61 5.80
C GLY A 20 -6.31 19.18 6.09
N ILE A 21 -6.00 18.87 7.35
CA ILE A 21 -4.67 18.36 7.74
C ILE A 21 -4.40 17.01 7.08
N LEU A 22 -5.34 16.07 7.17
CA LEU A 22 -5.22 14.75 6.56
C LEU A 22 -5.16 14.82 5.03
N TYR A 23 -5.93 15.72 4.41
CA TYR A 23 -5.88 15.97 2.98
C TYR A 23 -4.51 16.49 2.54
N GLY A 24 -3.86 17.34 3.33
CA GLY A 24 -2.48 17.75 3.11
C GLY A 24 -1.51 16.56 3.04
N PHE A 25 -1.61 15.62 3.99
CA PHE A 25 -0.84 14.37 3.95
C PHE A 25 -1.18 13.50 2.73
N SER A 26 -2.46 13.43 2.37
CA SER A 26 -2.94 12.71 1.17
C SER A 26 -2.30 13.25 -0.11
N ILE A 27 -2.19 14.58 -0.28
CA ILE A 27 -1.51 15.21 -1.42
C ILE A 27 -0.04 14.80 -1.49
N LEU A 28 0.68 14.85 -0.36
CA LEU A 28 2.10 14.48 -0.31
C LEU A 28 2.31 13.02 -0.74
N LEU A 29 1.45 12.12 -0.25
CA LEU A 29 1.48 10.70 -0.63
C LEU A 29 1.05 10.46 -2.08
N PHE A 30 0.10 11.24 -2.60
CA PHE A 30 -0.28 11.21 -4.02
C PHE A 30 0.91 11.56 -4.90
N ILE A 31 1.60 12.67 -4.62
CA ILE A 31 2.82 13.08 -5.34
C ILE A 31 3.88 11.98 -5.24
N GLY A 32 4.11 11.43 -4.05
CA GLY A 32 5.03 10.32 -3.84
C GLY A 32 4.65 9.05 -4.62
N THR A 33 3.37 8.76 -4.76
CA THR A 33 2.86 7.60 -5.51
C THR A 33 3.03 7.79 -7.01
N ILE A 34 2.70 8.96 -7.54
CA ILE A 34 2.92 9.30 -8.96
C ILE A 34 4.41 9.30 -9.28
N TRP A 35 5.24 9.88 -8.41
CA TRP A 35 6.69 9.83 -8.53
C TRP A 35 7.17 8.38 -8.54
N SER A 36 6.74 7.55 -7.59
CA SER A 36 7.14 6.14 -7.52
C SER A 36 6.68 5.32 -8.74
N LEU A 37 5.58 5.70 -9.40
CA LEU A 37 5.05 5.02 -10.58
C LEU A 37 5.72 5.48 -11.88
N THR A 38 6.21 6.72 -11.94
CA THR A 38 6.82 7.31 -13.14
C THR A 38 8.35 7.29 -13.12
N TYR A 39 8.97 7.29 -11.93
CA TYR A 39 10.41 7.40 -11.78
C TYR A 39 11.15 6.20 -12.38
N LYS A 40 11.96 6.46 -13.42
CA LYS A 40 12.76 5.49 -14.18
C LYS A 40 11.95 4.41 -14.92
N GLN A 41 10.64 4.58 -15.09
CA GLN A 41 9.83 3.70 -15.95
C GLN A 41 9.62 4.36 -17.31
N ARG A 42 9.69 3.57 -18.37
CA ARG A 42 9.28 4.03 -19.70
C ARG A 42 7.77 4.22 -19.66
N ILE A 43 7.24 5.24 -20.34
CA ILE A 43 5.78 5.54 -20.35
C ILE A 43 4.93 4.33 -20.78
N GLN A 44 5.51 3.40 -21.55
CA GLN A 44 4.90 2.15 -21.99
C GLN A 44 4.75 1.08 -20.90
N ASP A 45 5.57 1.13 -19.84
CA ASP A 45 5.55 0.17 -18.72
C ASP A 45 4.65 0.62 -17.55
N ILE A 46 4.10 1.83 -17.65
CA ILE A 46 3.22 2.39 -16.63
C ILE A 46 1.91 1.61 -16.65
N ASN A 47 1.53 1.05 -15.51
CA ASN A 47 0.26 0.37 -15.34
C ASN A 47 -0.89 1.40 -15.31
N ARG A 48 -1.34 1.82 -16.51
CA ARG A 48 -2.41 2.81 -16.75
C ARG A 48 -3.62 2.66 -15.82
N PRO A 49 -4.20 1.45 -15.58
CA PRO A 49 -5.35 1.34 -14.68
C PRO A 49 -5.06 1.79 -13.24
N ILE A 50 -3.85 1.52 -12.71
CA ILE A 50 -3.47 1.94 -11.35
C ILE A 50 -3.31 3.47 -11.31
N ALA A 51 -2.68 4.06 -12.32
CA ALA A 51 -2.53 5.51 -12.41
C ALA A 51 -3.91 6.22 -12.46
N THR A 52 -4.84 5.69 -13.27
CA THR A 52 -6.21 6.22 -13.35
C THR A 52 -6.90 6.19 -12.00
N VAL A 53 -6.83 5.07 -11.28
CA VAL A 53 -7.43 4.94 -9.93
C VAL A 53 -6.82 5.94 -8.94
N VAL A 54 -5.50 6.10 -8.94
CA VAL A 54 -4.80 7.05 -8.06
C VAL A 54 -5.28 8.48 -8.29
N VAL A 55 -5.44 8.88 -9.55
CA VAL A 55 -5.97 10.20 -9.93
C VAL A 55 -7.43 10.34 -9.55
N LEU A 56 -8.26 9.31 -9.77
CA LEU A 56 -9.68 9.34 -9.39
C LEU A 56 -9.88 9.52 -7.89
N LEU A 57 -9.14 8.78 -7.05
CA LEU A 57 -9.19 8.92 -5.59
C LEU A 57 -8.73 10.31 -5.11
N TRP A 58 -7.72 10.87 -5.77
CA TRP A 58 -7.28 12.24 -5.46
C TRP A 58 -8.34 13.28 -5.85
N MET A 59 -8.94 13.15 -7.04
CA MET A 59 -10.00 14.05 -7.52
C MET A 59 -11.22 14.01 -6.61
N LEU A 60 -11.65 12.82 -6.18
CA LEU A 60 -12.79 12.64 -5.27
C LEU A 60 -12.51 13.20 -3.88
N SER A 61 -11.33 12.94 -3.32
CA SER A 61 -10.90 13.54 -2.05
C SER A 61 -10.85 15.07 -2.13
N THR A 62 -10.42 15.62 -3.27
CA THR A 62 -10.37 17.07 -3.50
C THR A 62 -11.77 17.67 -3.64
N ALA A 63 -12.66 17.00 -4.38
CA ALA A 63 -14.05 17.42 -4.48
C ALA A 63 -14.75 17.40 -3.12
N HIS A 64 -14.48 16.38 -2.29
CA HIS A 64 -15.09 16.24 -0.98
C HIS A 64 -14.73 17.39 -0.04
N ILE A 65 -13.43 17.73 0.07
CA ILE A 65 -12.99 18.85 0.91
C ILE A 65 -13.51 20.20 0.41
N ILE A 66 -13.58 20.42 -0.91
CA ILE A 66 -14.17 21.64 -1.49
C ILE A 66 -15.64 21.77 -1.10
N VAL A 67 -16.41 20.70 -1.24
CA VAL A 67 -17.83 20.67 -0.82
C VAL A 67 -17.96 20.89 0.69
N ASN A 68 -17.05 20.35 1.50
CA ASN A 68 -17.07 20.57 2.94
C ASN A 68 -16.81 22.04 3.30
N ILE A 69 -15.83 22.68 2.66
CA ILE A 69 -15.53 24.12 2.85
C ILE A 69 -16.73 24.98 2.47
N ILE A 70 -17.36 24.73 1.31
CA ILE A 70 -18.56 25.45 0.87
C ILE A 70 -19.70 25.26 1.89
N ARG A 71 -19.89 24.04 2.42
CA ARG A 71 -20.92 23.78 3.45
C ARG A 71 -20.69 24.59 4.72
N VAL A 72 -19.43 24.68 5.17
CA VAL A 72 -19.05 25.47 6.35
C VAL A 72 -19.26 26.96 6.08
N GLU A 73 -18.85 27.47 4.93
CA GLU A 73 -19.09 28.86 4.54
C GLU A 73 -20.59 29.19 4.50
N ASP A 74 -21.40 28.34 3.88
CA ASP A 74 -22.85 28.52 3.81
C ASP A 74 -23.49 28.53 5.20
N ALA A 75 -23.07 27.61 6.08
CA ALA A 75 -23.60 27.51 7.45
C ALA A 75 -23.24 28.71 8.33
N PHE A 76 -21.98 29.14 8.32
CA PHE A 76 -21.47 30.14 9.26
C PHE A 76 -21.46 31.58 8.73
N VAL A 77 -21.43 31.78 7.40
CA VAL A 77 -21.34 33.10 6.79
C VAL A 77 -22.65 33.47 6.11
N LYS A 78 -23.09 32.66 5.13
CA LYS A 78 -24.18 33.04 4.22
C LYS A 78 -25.56 32.95 4.85
N TYR A 79 -25.85 31.86 5.57
CA TYR A 79 -27.17 31.59 6.12
C TYR A 79 -27.25 31.71 7.65
N ARG A 80 -26.19 32.23 8.29
CA ARG A 80 -26.08 32.34 9.75
C ARG A 80 -27.29 32.97 10.42
N HIS A 81 -27.81 34.06 9.86
CA HIS A 81 -28.93 34.82 10.42
C HIS A 81 -30.25 34.59 9.67
N THR A 82 -30.19 33.94 8.51
CA THR A 82 -31.30 33.80 7.58
C THR A 82 -31.98 32.43 7.70
N TYR A 83 -31.23 31.40 8.15
CA TYR A 83 -31.79 30.06 8.32
C TYR A 83 -32.56 29.92 9.65
N PRO A 84 -33.80 29.41 9.64
CA PRO A 84 -34.54 29.17 10.86
C PRO A 84 -33.82 28.12 11.72
N GLY A 85 -33.45 28.49 12.95
CA GLY A 85 -32.68 27.63 13.86
C GLY A 85 -31.15 27.77 13.74
N GLY A 86 -30.66 28.72 12.93
CA GLY A 86 -29.24 29.09 12.86
C GLY A 86 -28.33 28.05 12.17
N PRO A 87 -27.00 28.19 12.29
CA PRO A 87 -26.01 27.32 11.64
C PRO A 87 -26.19 25.83 11.97
N SER A 88 -26.52 25.50 13.22
CA SER A 88 -26.76 24.12 13.65
C SER A 88 -27.93 23.45 12.97
N ALA A 89 -29.00 24.19 12.69
CA ALA A 89 -30.14 23.64 11.97
C ALA A 89 -29.82 23.41 10.49
N PHE A 90 -29.03 24.28 9.87
CA PHE A 90 -28.55 24.09 8.49
C PHE A 90 -27.61 22.89 8.36
N LEU A 91 -26.72 22.70 9.34
CA LEU A 91 -25.79 21.57 9.35
C LEU A 91 -26.47 20.24 9.63
N ALA A 92 -27.53 20.23 10.46
CA ALA A 92 -28.34 19.04 10.74
C ALA A 92 -29.28 18.66 9.57
N ASP A 93 -29.52 19.57 8.64
CA ASP A 93 -30.39 19.32 7.50
C ASP A 93 -29.67 18.45 6.45
N VAL A 94 -30.12 17.18 6.39
CA VAL A 94 -29.64 16.14 5.48
C VAL A 94 -30.22 16.26 4.06
N ALA A 95 -31.25 17.07 3.87
CA ALA A 95 -31.86 17.28 2.55
C ALA A 95 -31.14 18.35 1.73
N GLN A 96 -30.24 19.12 2.36
CA GLN A 96 -29.44 20.13 1.68
C GLN A 96 -28.57 19.51 0.58
N GLN A 97 -28.55 20.15 -0.59
CA GLN A 97 -27.82 19.65 -1.76
C GLN A 97 -26.34 19.41 -1.46
N THR A 98 -25.71 20.26 -0.65
CA THR A 98 -24.32 20.12 -0.25
C THR A 98 -24.07 18.88 0.62
N TYR A 99 -25.04 18.48 1.47
CA TYR A 99 -24.96 17.25 2.26
C TYR A 99 -25.04 16.02 1.35
N VAL A 100 -26.04 16.01 0.47
CA VAL A 100 -26.26 14.92 -0.49
C VAL A 100 -25.02 14.77 -1.39
N LEU A 101 -24.50 15.86 -1.96
CA LEU A 101 -23.31 15.81 -2.80
C LEU A 101 -22.08 15.27 -2.05
N LYS A 102 -21.86 15.72 -0.81
CA LYS A 102 -20.78 15.25 0.05
C LYS A 102 -20.86 13.73 0.28
N HIS A 103 -22.05 13.23 0.66
CA HIS A 103 -22.28 11.80 0.83
C HIS A 103 -22.15 11.00 -0.47
N ALA A 104 -22.57 11.56 -1.61
CA ALA A 104 -22.40 10.91 -2.91
C ALA A 104 -20.91 10.71 -3.25
N LEU A 105 -20.08 11.72 -3.01
CA LEU A 105 -18.63 11.63 -3.18
C LEU A 105 -18.02 10.58 -2.26
N TYR A 106 -18.47 10.52 -1.00
CA TYR A 106 -18.05 9.50 -0.03
C TYR A 106 -18.38 8.08 -0.49
N VAL A 107 -19.61 7.84 -0.95
CA VAL A 107 -20.04 6.52 -1.47
C VAL A 107 -19.22 6.15 -2.69
N LEU A 108 -19.00 7.08 -3.63
CA LEU A 108 -18.23 6.82 -4.84
C LEU A 108 -16.76 6.49 -4.54
N GLN A 109 -16.13 7.24 -3.62
CA GLN A 109 -14.76 6.94 -3.18
C GLN A 109 -14.68 5.55 -2.53
N THR A 110 -15.64 5.22 -1.66
CA THR A 110 -15.70 3.91 -0.99
C THR A 110 -15.83 2.78 -2.02
N LEU A 111 -16.73 2.91 -2.98
CA LEU A 111 -16.92 1.92 -4.04
C LEU A 111 -15.66 1.73 -4.89
N LEU A 112 -14.97 2.83 -5.23
CA LEU A 112 -13.71 2.76 -5.98
C LEU A 112 -12.60 2.09 -5.16
N ALA A 113 -12.47 2.43 -3.88
CA ALA A 113 -11.45 1.83 -3.01
C ALA A 113 -11.68 0.32 -2.84
N ASP A 114 -12.89 -0.09 -2.45
CA ASP A 114 -13.26 -1.50 -2.28
C ASP A 114 -13.12 -2.28 -3.59
N GLY A 115 -13.58 -1.69 -4.70
CA GLY A 115 -13.47 -2.30 -6.03
C GLY A 115 -12.03 -2.60 -6.44
N VAL A 116 -11.08 -1.73 -6.06
CA VAL A 116 -9.66 -1.96 -6.35
C VAL A 116 -9.08 -3.07 -5.48
N VAL A 117 -9.46 -3.17 -4.20
CA VAL A 117 -9.05 -4.28 -3.34
C VAL A 117 -9.57 -5.61 -3.88
N ILE A 118 -10.83 -5.65 -4.30
CA ILE A 118 -11.46 -6.81 -4.94
C ILE A 118 -10.74 -7.18 -6.25
N TYR A 119 -10.44 -6.19 -7.10
CA TYR A 119 -9.69 -6.41 -8.34
C TYR A 119 -8.28 -6.98 -8.06
N ARG A 120 -7.58 -6.47 -7.04
CA ARG A 120 -6.28 -7.03 -6.64
C ARG A 120 -6.42 -8.46 -6.15
N CYS A 121 -7.47 -8.77 -5.39
CA CYS A 121 -7.78 -10.12 -4.96
C CYS A 121 -7.98 -11.06 -6.17
N TYR A 122 -8.72 -10.59 -7.19
CA TYR A 122 -8.90 -11.30 -8.47
C TYR A 122 -7.60 -11.63 -9.19
N VAL A 123 -6.74 -10.63 -9.36
CA VAL A 123 -5.47 -10.81 -10.06
C VAL A 123 -4.57 -11.82 -9.33
N VAL A 124 -4.62 -11.90 -8.00
CA VAL A 124 -3.76 -12.79 -7.20
C VAL A 124 -4.33 -14.22 -7.08
N TRP A 125 -5.66 -14.36 -7.02
CA TRP A 125 -6.30 -15.68 -6.93
C TRP A 125 -6.46 -16.38 -8.29
N GLN A 126 -6.61 -15.63 -9.38
CA GLN A 126 -6.90 -16.17 -10.72
C GLN A 126 -8.14 -17.09 -10.76
N SER A 127 -9.06 -16.94 -9.80
CA SER A 127 -10.28 -17.75 -9.68
C SER A 127 -11.45 -16.86 -9.32
N ILE A 128 -12.50 -16.89 -10.15
CA ILE A 128 -13.69 -16.05 -10.00
C ILE A 128 -14.51 -16.46 -8.77
N TRP A 129 -14.53 -17.75 -8.42
CA TRP A 129 -15.37 -18.31 -7.35
C TRP A 129 -15.17 -17.66 -5.98
N ILE A 130 -13.94 -17.26 -5.66
CA ILE A 130 -13.58 -16.72 -4.35
C ILE A 130 -14.01 -15.25 -4.21
N ILE A 131 -14.25 -14.57 -5.33
CA ILE A 131 -14.56 -13.14 -5.39
C ILE A 131 -16.05 -12.87 -5.54
N ILE A 132 -16.85 -13.90 -5.84
CA ILE A 132 -18.31 -13.76 -5.88
C ILE A 132 -18.83 -13.16 -4.58
N LEU A 133 -18.35 -13.63 -3.43
CA LEU A 133 -18.80 -13.16 -2.13
C LEU A 133 -18.42 -11.68 -1.85
N PRO A 134 -17.14 -11.25 -1.95
CA PRO A 134 -16.79 -9.84 -1.86
C PRO A 134 -17.53 -8.94 -2.86
N SER A 135 -17.73 -9.41 -4.10
CA SER A 135 -18.45 -8.65 -5.13
C SER A 135 -19.93 -8.50 -4.82
N MET A 136 -20.58 -9.53 -4.27
CA MET A 136 -21.98 -9.43 -3.83
C MET A 136 -22.14 -8.42 -2.69
N LEU A 137 -21.21 -8.40 -1.74
CA LEU A 137 -21.22 -7.40 -0.67
C LEU A 137 -20.96 -6.00 -1.22
N TRP A 138 -20.02 -5.85 -2.15
CA TRP A 138 -19.74 -4.57 -2.82
C TRP A 138 -20.95 -4.02 -3.58
N CYS A 139 -21.69 -4.87 -4.31
CA CYS A 139 -22.97 -4.48 -4.92
C CYS A 139 -23.99 -4.03 -3.86
N SER A 140 -24.00 -4.69 -2.69
CA SER A 140 -24.89 -4.33 -1.59
C SER A 140 -24.51 -2.97 -0.97
N VAL A 141 -23.21 -2.65 -0.88
CA VAL A 141 -22.70 -1.31 -0.50
C VAL A 141 -23.18 -0.25 -1.50
N ALA A 142 -23.12 -0.53 -2.80
CA ALA A 142 -23.61 0.41 -3.83
C ALA A 142 -25.12 0.67 -3.69
N VAL A 143 -25.91 -0.39 -3.53
CA VAL A 143 -27.37 -0.29 -3.39
C VAL A 143 -27.75 0.48 -2.12
N THR A 144 -27.17 0.11 -0.97
CA THR A 144 -27.44 0.78 0.31
C THR A 144 -27.02 2.26 0.28
N GLY A 145 -25.90 2.59 -0.35
CA GLY A 145 -25.43 3.96 -0.51
C GLY A 145 -26.36 4.81 -1.40
N ILE A 146 -26.80 4.29 -2.54
CA ILE A 146 -27.70 4.99 -3.47
C ILE A 146 -29.08 5.21 -2.82
N ILE A 147 -29.64 4.19 -2.17
CA ILE A 147 -30.95 4.30 -1.50
C ILE A 147 -30.85 5.27 -0.31
N GLY A 148 -29.78 5.20 0.49
CA GLY A 148 -29.53 6.15 1.56
C GLY A 148 -29.49 7.59 1.04
N LEU A 149 -28.80 7.82 -0.07
CA LEU A 149 -28.72 9.14 -0.70
C LEU A 149 -30.09 9.66 -1.17
N TYR A 150 -30.90 8.78 -1.76
CA TYR A 150 -32.27 9.08 -2.17
C TYR A 150 -33.16 9.43 -0.98
N CYS A 151 -33.09 8.66 0.12
CA CYS A 151 -33.84 8.94 1.34
C CYS A 151 -33.42 10.27 1.99
N ALA A 152 -32.11 10.58 2.00
CA ALA A 152 -31.61 11.86 2.51
C ALA A 152 -32.18 13.05 1.71
N ALA A 153 -32.13 12.97 0.37
CA ALA A 153 -32.69 14.01 -0.49
C ALA A 153 -34.20 14.22 -0.30
N GLN A 154 -34.95 13.15 -0.01
CA GLN A 154 -36.41 13.21 0.18
C GLN A 154 -36.83 13.68 1.59
N SER A 155 -35.92 13.66 2.57
CA SER A 155 -36.21 13.98 3.97
C SER A 155 -36.61 15.46 4.20
N GLY A 156 -36.35 16.36 3.25
CA GLY A 156 -36.75 17.76 3.31
C GLY A 156 -38.19 18.05 2.88
N SER A 157 -38.94 17.04 2.45
CA SER A 157 -40.37 17.17 2.09
C SER A 157 -41.30 16.82 3.26
N ASN A 158 -42.60 17.16 3.19
CA ASN A 158 -43.64 17.00 4.24
C ASN A 158 -43.78 15.61 4.93
N SER A 159 -42.96 14.63 4.57
CA SER A 159 -42.91 13.26 5.14
C SER A 159 -41.58 12.96 5.88
N GLY A 160 -40.83 14.00 6.28
CA GLY A 160 -39.44 13.91 6.77
C GLY A 160 -39.18 12.87 7.86
N ASP A 161 -40.09 12.68 8.81
CA ASP A 161 -39.91 11.75 9.93
C ASP A 161 -39.81 10.28 9.50
N ILE A 162 -40.55 9.87 8.46
CA ILE A 162 -40.54 8.49 7.96
C ILE A 162 -39.21 8.25 7.21
N TYR A 163 -38.80 9.19 6.38
CA TYR A 163 -37.57 9.08 5.60
C TYR A 163 -36.32 9.13 6.48
N ALA A 164 -36.34 9.89 7.59
CA ALA A 164 -35.24 9.92 8.55
C ALA A 164 -35.01 8.55 9.24
N GLN A 165 -36.07 7.88 9.67
CA GLN A 165 -35.96 6.54 10.26
C GLN A 165 -35.48 5.48 9.26
N VAL A 166 -35.96 5.58 8.01
CA VAL A 166 -35.55 4.68 6.93
C VAL A 166 -34.09 4.94 6.55
N LEU A 167 -33.68 6.20 6.43
CA LEU A 167 -32.30 6.62 6.18
C LEU A 167 -31.36 6.00 7.21
N ALA A 168 -31.70 6.06 8.49
CA ALA A 168 -30.83 5.52 9.53
C ALA A 168 -30.57 4.01 9.41
N LYS A 169 -31.59 3.24 9.01
CA LYS A 169 -31.44 1.80 8.73
C LYS A 169 -30.49 1.56 7.55
N TRP A 170 -30.63 2.34 6.47
CA TRP A 170 -29.77 2.22 5.30
C TRP A 170 -28.33 2.63 5.57
N VAL A 171 -28.09 3.68 6.36
CA VAL A 171 -26.74 4.11 6.77
C VAL A 171 -26.06 3.03 7.63
N THR A 172 -26.79 2.47 8.60
CA THR A 172 -26.29 1.36 9.43
C THR A 172 -25.91 0.14 8.57
N ALA A 173 -26.77 -0.21 7.61
CA ALA A 173 -26.51 -1.31 6.67
C ALA A 173 -25.30 -1.01 5.78
N PHE A 174 -25.17 0.21 5.27
CA PHE A 174 -24.04 0.65 4.46
C PHE A 174 -22.72 0.44 5.21
N PHE A 175 -22.57 1.01 6.40
CA PHE A 175 -21.34 0.87 7.19
C PHE A 175 -21.02 -0.60 7.51
N SER A 176 -22.02 -1.37 7.91
CA SER A 176 -21.85 -2.79 8.24
C SER A 176 -21.37 -3.60 7.03
N MET A 177 -21.97 -3.35 5.85
CA MET A 177 -21.59 -4.00 4.61
C MET A 177 -20.21 -3.56 4.13
N THR A 178 -19.84 -2.29 4.26
CA THR A 178 -18.50 -1.80 3.90
C THR A 178 -17.44 -2.43 4.80
N ILE A 179 -17.65 -2.48 6.11
CA ILE A 179 -16.73 -3.15 7.05
C ILE A 179 -16.55 -4.62 6.67
N ALA A 180 -17.66 -5.34 6.43
CA ALA A 180 -17.62 -6.75 6.03
C ALA A 180 -16.88 -6.93 4.69
N THR A 181 -17.20 -6.11 3.68
CA THR A 181 -16.56 -6.15 2.35
C THR A 181 -15.05 -5.92 2.46
N ASN A 182 -14.63 -4.90 3.21
CA ASN A 182 -13.23 -4.56 3.38
C ASN A 182 -12.46 -5.68 4.12
N LEU A 183 -13.00 -6.20 5.22
CA LEU A 183 -12.35 -7.26 5.99
C LEU A 183 -12.24 -8.55 5.18
N LEU A 184 -13.31 -8.94 4.47
CA LEU A 184 -13.32 -10.15 3.65
C LEU A 184 -12.37 -10.03 2.46
N SER A 185 -12.44 -8.93 1.70
CA SER A 185 -11.58 -8.73 0.53
C SER A 185 -10.10 -8.61 0.90
N SER A 186 -9.79 -7.84 1.96
CA SER A 186 -8.43 -7.69 2.46
C SER A 186 -7.90 -8.99 3.08
N GLY A 187 -8.73 -9.69 3.86
CA GLY A 187 -8.37 -10.97 4.46
C GLY A 187 -8.07 -12.05 3.41
N LEU A 188 -8.90 -12.17 2.37
CA LEU A 188 -8.67 -13.07 1.25
C LEU A 188 -7.38 -12.76 0.49
N LEU A 189 -7.07 -11.47 0.32
CA LEU A 189 -5.85 -11.02 -0.33
C LEU A 189 -4.61 -11.35 0.52
N ILE A 190 -4.64 -11.04 1.81
CA ILE A 190 -3.56 -11.33 2.77
C ILE A 190 -3.31 -12.84 2.86
N TYR A 191 -4.37 -13.63 3.03
CA TYR A 191 -4.27 -15.09 3.14
C TYR A 191 -3.62 -15.72 1.91
N ARG A 192 -3.98 -15.24 0.72
CA ARG A 192 -3.42 -15.76 -0.54
C ARG A 192 -1.96 -15.40 -0.70
N ILE A 193 -1.57 -14.16 -0.40
CA ILE A 193 -0.17 -13.75 -0.45
C ILE A 193 0.65 -14.57 0.56
N TRP A 194 0.10 -14.83 1.75
CA TRP A 194 0.73 -15.69 2.75
C TRP A 194 0.90 -17.13 2.25
N LEU A 195 -0.11 -17.70 1.58
CA LEU A 195 -0.01 -19.04 0.99
C LEU A 195 1.07 -19.11 -0.09
N ILE A 196 1.15 -18.09 -0.96
CA ILE A 196 2.19 -17.99 -2.00
C ILE A 196 3.58 -17.91 -1.35
N GLU A 197 3.73 -17.10 -0.30
CA GLU A 197 4.99 -16.97 0.43
C GLU A 197 5.39 -18.28 1.11
N ARG A 198 4.44 -18.96 1.77
CA ARG A 198 4.68 -20.25 2.42
C ARG A 198 5.16 -21.30 1.43
N ASN A 199 4.49 -21.42 0.28
CA ASN A 199 4.88 -22.37 -0.76
C ASN A 199 6.22 -22.02 -1.41
N ALA A 200 6.53 -20.72 -1.57
CA ALA A 200 7.81 -20.26 -2.10
C ALA A 200 8.97 -20.40 -1.09
N SER A 201 8.68 -20.34 0.21
CA SER A 201 9.70 -20.48 1.28
C SER A 201 10.29 -21.89 1.32
N THR A 202 9.47 -22.92 1.08
CA THR A 202 9.92 -24.32 1.01
C THR A 202 10.87 -24.59 -0.16
N ALA A 203 10.86 -23.73 -1.19
CA ALA A 203 11.64 -23.89 -2.42
C ALA A 203 12.78 -22.84 -2.57
N ARG A 204 13.05 -22.01 -1.55
CA ARG A 204 13.91 -20.83 -1.72
C ARG A 204 15.38 -21.04 -1.35
N VAL A 205 16.25 -20.62 -2.28
CA VAL A 205 17.68 -20.35 -2.07
C VAL A 205 17.94 -18.84 -1.79
N THR A 206 16.92 -17.97 -1.94
CA THR A 206 17.06 -16.50 -1.83
C THR A 206 16.20 -15.86 -0.73
N ASN A 207 16.74 -14.83 -0.05
CA ASN A 207 16.21 -14.18 1.18
C ASN A 207 15.08 -13.12 0.98
N VAL A 208 14.52 -12.92 -0.21
CA VAL A 208 13.60 -11.79 -0.47
C VAL A 208 12.14 -12.05 -0.03
N THR A 209 11.76 -11.85 1.22
CA THR A 209 10.41 -12.21 1.73
C THR A 209 9.29 -11.22 1.37
N MET A 210 8.05 -11.69 1.19
CA MET A 210 6.84 -10.86 1.01
C MET A 210 6.19 -10.42 2.33
N MET A 211 6.71 -10.86 3.47
CA MET A 211 6.19 -10.52 4.82
C MET A 211 6.02 -9.01 5.07
N PRO A 212 6.95 -8.13 4.66
CA PRO A 212 6.77 -6.71 4.90
C PRO A 212 5.65 -6.05 4.07
N LEU A 213 5.22 -6.67 2.97
CA LEU A 213 4.05 -6.22 2.21
C LEU A 213 2.76 -6.68 2.90
N LEU A 214 2.74 -7.90 3.44
CA LEU A 214 1.61 -8.46 4.19
C LEU A 214 1.27 -7.61 5.42
N HIS A 215 2.26 -7.20 6.21
CA HIS A 215 2.03 -6.34 7.38
C HIS A 215 1.38 -5.01 6.99
N VAL A 216 1.89 -4.33 5.95
CA VAL A 216 1.31 -3.05 5.51
C VAL A 216 -0.13 -3.20 5.02
N LEU A 217 -0.44 -4.28 4.29
CA LEU A 217 -1.80 -4.58 3.86
C LEU A 217 -2.73 -4.85 5.05
N MET A 218 -2.25 -5.58 6.05
CA MET A 218 -2.99 -5.85 7.27
C MET A 218 -3.24 -4.57 8.08
N ASP A 219 -2.19 -3.78 8.32
CA ASP A 219 -2.26 -2.54 9.11
C ASP A 219 -3.26 -1.56 8.49
N THR A 220 -3.25 -1.40 7.16
CA THR A 220 -4.18 -0.52 6.45
C THR A 220 -5.62 -1.04 6.44
N ALA A 221 -5.81 -2.36 6.28
CA ALA A 221 -7.14 -2.97 6.36
C ALA A 221 -7.76 -2.84 7.76
N VAL A 222 -6.98 -3.10 8.81
CA VAL A 222 -7.41 -2.96 10.20
C VAL A 222 -7.71 -1.50 10.51
N LEU A 223 -6.82 -0.57 10.13
CA LEU A 223 -7.03 0.86 10.37
C LEU A 223 -8.34 1.33 9.73
N TYR A 224 -8.59 0.98 8.47
CA TYR A 224 -9.82 1.38 7.79
C TYR A 224 -11.08 0.80 8.46
N SER A 225 -11.05 -0.49 8.81
CA SER A 225 -12.17 -1.13 9.52
C SER A 225 -12.42 -0.54 10.91
N VAL A 226 -11.38 -0.18 11.66
CA VAL A 226 -11.50 0.46 12.98
C VAL A 226 -12.16 1.84 12.85
N VAL A 227 -11.73 2.65 11.87
CA VAL A 227 -12.31 3.98 11.66
C VAL A 227 -13.78 3.89 11.23
N LEU A 228 -14.13 2.97 10.31
CA LEU A 228 -15.52 2.74 9.93
C LEU A 228 -16.37 2.22 11.10
N PHE A 229 -15.82 1.33 11.92
CA PHE A 229 -16.53 0.82 13.10
C PHE A 229 -16.75 1.92 14.14
N ALA A 230 -15.77 2.79 14.35
CA ALA A 230 -15.92 3.97 15.21
C ALA A 230 -17.00 4.93 14.67
N ALA A 231 -17.03 5.18 13.35
CA ALA A 231 -18.08 5.98 12.72
C ALA A 231 -19.47 5.36 12.92
N LEU A 232 -19.59 4.04 12.75
CA LEU A 232 -20.83 3.31 13.00
C LEU A 232 -21.29 3.42 14.47
N ILE A 233 -20.37 3.33 15.44
CA ILE A 233 -20.70 3.51 16.86
C ILE A 233 -21.19 4.94 17.11
N CYS A 234 -20.49 5.94 16.58
CA CYS A 234 -20.91 7.34 16.71
C CYS A 234 -22.31 7.57 16.13
N PHE A 235 -22.62 6.93 15.00
CA PHE A 235 -23.93 6.97 14.37
C PHE A 235 -25.02 6.34 15.24
N VAL A 236 -24.81 5.10 15.73
CA VAL A 236 -25.80 4.38 16.56
C VAL A 236 -26.04 5.07 17.90
N CYS A 237 -25.01 5.71 18.46
CA CYS A 237 -25.14 6.51 19.68
C CYS A 237 -25.76 7.90 19.44
N SER A 238 -26.16 8.25 18.21
CA SER A 238 -26.67 9.57 17.82
C SER A 238 -25.76 10.72 18.28
N SER A 239 -24.45 10.52 18.17
CA SER A 239 -23.45 11.50 18.58
C SER A 239 -22.99 12.34 17.39
N ASN A 240 -22.85 13.65 17.60
CA ASN A 240 -22.29 14.58 16.60
C ASN A 240 -20.84 14.22 16.20
N GLY A 241 -20.19 13.30 16.92
CA GLY A 241 -18.89 12.73 16.52
C GLY A 241 -18.93 11.95 15.21
N GLU A 242 -20.09 11.53 14.72
CA GLU A 242 -20.22 10.87 13.41
C GLU A 242 -19.72 11.77 12.28
N VAL A 243 -20.08 13.05 12.29
CA VAL A 243 -19.67 14.03 11.27
C VAL A 243 -18.15 14.14 11.21
N VAL A 244 -17.50 14.15 12.38
CA VAL A 244 -16.04 14.20 12.50
C VAL A 244 -15.40 12.94 11.91
N MET A 245 -15.93 11.77 12.24
CA MET A 245 -15.40 10.51 11.74
C MET A 245 -15.58 10.37 10.22
N LEU A 246 -16.75 10.74 9.69
CA LEU A 246 -17.06 10.69 8.26
C LEU A 246 -16.09 11.53 7.41
N ASP A 247 -15.78 12.75 7.85
CA ASP A 247 -14.88 13.63 7.09
C ASP A 247 -13.43 13.13 7.15
N MET A 248 -13.02 12.54 8.27
CA MET A 248 -11.70 11.95 8.41
C MET A 248 -11.54 10.68 7.54
N ILE A 249 -12.61 9.90 7.33
CA ILE A 249 -12.54 8.66 6.54
C ILE A 249 -12.07 8.93 5.12
N MET A 250 -12.54 10.00 4.47
CA MET A 250 -12.19 10.29 3.07
C MET A 250 -10.67 10.37 2.80
N PRO A 251 -9.92 11.27 3.46
CA PRO A 251 -8.48 11.34 3.26
C PRO A 251 -7.77 10.09 3.81
N ILE A 252 -8.27 9.44 4.88
CA ILE A 252 -7.69 8.20 5.41
C ILE A 252 -7.70 7.08 4.36
N VAL A 253 -8.81 6.92 3.63
CA VAL A 253 -8.93 5.92 2.54
C VAL A 253 -7.87 6.17 1.46
N SER A 254 -7.73 7.42 1.02
CA SER A 254 -6.70 7.80 0.04
C SER A 254 -5.29 7.51 0.55
N ILE A 255 -4.98 7.91 1.79
CA ILE A 255 -3.68 7.69 2.44
C ILE A 255 -3.35 6.19 2.50
N ALA A 256 -4.28 5.36 2.99
CA ALA A 256 -4.12 3.92 3.08
C ALA A 256 -3.83 3.32 1.70
N PHE A 257 -4.57 3.74 0.68
CA PHE A 257 -4.38 3.28 -0.69
C PHE A 257 -3.00 3.63 -1.25
N TYR A 258 -2.52 4.85 -1.04
CA TYR A 258 -1.22 5.33 -1.49
C TYR A 258 -0.07 4.60 -0.77
N ILE A 259 -0.16 4.38 0.54
CA ILE A 259 0.85 3.63 1.31
C ILE A 259 1.02 2.22 0.75
N VAL A 260 -0.09 1.52 0.49
CA VAL A 260 -0.04 0.17 -0.09
C VAL A 260 0.62 0.18 -1.47
N LEU A 261 0.30 1.16 -2.32
CA LEU A 261 0.90 1.27 -3.65
C LEU A 261 2.40 1.55 -3.60
N ILE A 262 2.83 2.48 -2.76
CA ILE A 262 4.26 2.78 -2.55
C ILE A 262 4.98 1.52 -2.07
N ARG A 263 4.39 0.76 -1.14
CA ARG A 263 4.99 -0.49 -0.65
C ARG A 263 5.12 -1.56 -1.73
N ILE A 264 4.12 -1.70 -2.59
CA ILE A 264 4.16 -2.60 -3.75
C ILE A 264 5.27 -2.17 -4.71
N ALA A 265 5.40 -0.87 -4.99
CA ALA A 265 6.43 -0.34 -5.88
C ALA A 265 7.85 -0.58 -5.33
N ILE A 266 8.08 -0.34 -4.04
CA ILE A 266 9.36 -0.62 -3.37
C ILE A 266 9.69 -2.11 -3.44
N SER A 267 8.73 -2.98 -3.12
CA SER A 267 8.90 -4.44 -3.15
C SER A 267 9.28 -4.95 -4.55
N ARG A 268 8.67 -4.39 -5.61
CA ARG A 268 9.00 -4.71 -7.01
C ARG A 268 10.44 -4.32 -7.35
N LYS A 269 10.90 -3.14 -6.92
CA LYS A 269 12.25 -2.65 -7.18
C LYS A 269 13.31 -3.53 -6.51
N THR A 270 13.11 -3.89 -5.23
CA THR A 270 14.02 -4.80 -4.51
C THR A 270 14.15 -6.16 -5.20
N ARG A 271 13.04 -6.69 -5.73
CA ARG A 271 13.04 -7.97 -6.47
C ARG A 271 13.82 -7.87 -7.79
N SER A 272 13.62 -6.79 -8.55
CA SER A 272 14.35 -6.56 -9.81
C SER A 272 15.86 -6.40 -9.60
N SER A 273 16.29 -5.67 -8.56
CA SER A 273 17.71 -5.54 -8.22
C SER A 273 18.35 -6.87 -7.78
N SER A 274 17.59 -7.76 -7.13
CA SER A 274 18.09 -9.07 -6.68
C SER A 274 18.29 -10.05 -7.83
N SER A 275 17.49 -9.95 -8.91
CA SER A 275 17.63 -10.80 -10.11
C SER A 275 18.84 -10.47 -11.00
N ILE A 276 19.50 -9.32 -10.79
CA ILE A 276 20.65 -8.88 -11.61
C ILE A 276 22.00 -9.49 -11.15
N ASN A 277 22.05 -10.12 -9.96
CA ASN A 277 23.29 -10.66 -9.39
C ASN A 277 23.51 -12.18 -9.58
N ILE A 278 22.90 -12.81 -10.59
CA ILE A 278 23.30 -14.16 -11.00
C ILE A 278 24.40 -14.01 -12.07
N PRO A 279 25.69 -14.31 -11.78
CA PRO A 279 26.68 -14.39 -12.83
C PRO A 279 26.25 -15.49 -13.79
N ARG A 280 25.88 -15.10 -15.01
CA ARG A 280 25.54 -15.99 -16.12
C ARG A 280 26.80 -16.78 -16.47
N ARG A 281 26.99 -17.93 -15.82
CA ARG A 281 27.99 -18.92 -16.25
C ARG A 281 27.47 -19.46 -17.58
N THR A 282 28.00 -18.93 -18.68
CA THR A 282 27.72 -19.38 -20.04
C THR A 282 28.33 -20.77 -20.21
N THR A 283 27.58 -21.81 -19.90
CA THR A 283 27.83 -23.15 -20.45
C THR A 283 27.30 -23.16 -21.88
N SER A 284 28.20 -22.88 -22.82
CA SER A 284 27.99 -23.09 -24.24
C SER A 284 28.20 -24.58 -24.52
N GLU A 285 27.14 -25.39 -24.44
CA GLU A 285 27.11 -26.73 -25.03
C GLU A 285 26.68 -26.60 -26.49
N GLY A 286 27.67 -26.51 -27.38
CA GLY A 286 27.53 -26.88 -28.79
C GLY A 286 28.35 -28.13 -28.99
N GLY A 287 27.69 -29.27 -29.25
CA GLY A 287 28.38 -30.51 -29.59
C GLY A 287 28.90 -30.48 -31.02
N GLN A 288 30.18 -30.82 -31.20
CA GLN A 288 30.65 -31.70 -32.27
C GLN A 288 32.08 -32.17 -31.99
N ASP A 289 32.29 -33.47 -32.22
CA ASP A 289 33.55 -34.22 -32.15
C ASP A 289 34.77 -33.48 -32.70
N SER A 290 35.89 -33.52 -31.98
CA SER A 290 37.13 -34.19 -32.42
C SER A 290 38.35 -33.80 -31.57
N SER A 291 39.14 -34.82 -31.21
CA SER A 291 40.58 -34.78 -30.94
C SER A 291 41.10 -34.07 -29.68
N GLN A 292 41.62 -34.91 -28.77
CA GLN A 292 42.48 -34.56 -27.65
C GLN A 292 43.65 -33.64 -28.04
N GLN A 293 43.79 -32.52 -27.32
CA GLN A 293 45.11 -32.00 -26.94
C GLN A 293 44.98 -31.04 -25.74
N HIS A 294 45.32 -31.52 -24.55
CA HIS A 294 45.51 -30.67 -23.38
C HIS A 294 46.84 -29.93 -23.51
N SER A 295 46.79 -28.61 -23.72
CA SER A 295 47.93 -27.73 -23.52
C SER A 295 47.95 -27.28 -22.05
N MET A 296 48.87 -27.83 -21.26
CA MET A 296 49.10 -27.40 -19.88
C MET A 296 49.90 -26.10 -19.87
N GLN A 297 49.37 -25.06 -19.22
CA GLN A 297 50.15 -23.87 -18.88
C GLN A 297 51.14 -24.19 -17.75
N PRO A 298 52.39 -23.72 -17.81
CA PRO A 298 53.38 -24.00 -16.77
C PRO A 298 53.03 -23.26 -15.48
N LEU A 299 52.96 -24.00 -14.38
CA LEU A 299 52.78 -23.49 -13.02
C LEU A 299 54.09 -22.82 -12.58
N GLN A 300 54.09 -21.49 -12.37
CA GLN A 300 55.22 -20.80 -11.74
C GLN A 300 55.21 -21.07 -10.24
N VAL A 301 56.18 -21.85 -9.75
CA VAL A 301 56.40 -22.10 -8.33
C VAL A 301 57.48 -21.15 -7.83
N HIS A 302 57.11 -20.24 -6.95
CA HIS A 302 58.05 -19.35 -6.26
C HIS A 302 58.59 -20.08 -5.02
N ILE A 303 59.87 -20.45 -5.03
CA ILE A 303 60.54 -21.14 -3.92
C ILE A 303 61.35 -20.09 -3.14
N PRO A 304 60.99 -19.78 -1.88
CA PRO A 304 61.86 -18.98 -1.02
C PRO A 304 63.06 -19.81 -0.58
N GLN A 305 64.28 -19.34 -0.86
CA GLN A 305 65.52 -19.92 -0.33
C GLN A 305 65.66 -19.59 1.15
N PHE A 306 65.76 -20.62 1.97
CA PHE A 306 66.07 -20.51 3.40
C PHE A 306 67.56 -20.83 3.59
N ASN A 307 68.38 -19.80 3.82
CA ASN A 307 69.78 -19.93 4.21
C ASN A 307 69.84 -20.22 5.72
N VAL A 308 70.49 -21.32 6.10
CA VAL A 308 70.94 -21.55 7.48
C VAL A 308 72.44 -21.74 7.44
N ASP A 309 73.15 -20.74 7.94
CA ASP A 309 74.58 -20.76 8.17
C ASP A 309 74.92 -21.63 9.40
N THR A 310 75.95 -22.47 9.30
CA THR A 310 76.84 -22.73 10.46
C THR A 310 78.26 -23.08 9.99
N PRO A 311 79.33 -22.57 10.63
CA PRO A 311 80.68 -22.54 10.05
C PRO A 311 81.69 -23.51 10.70
N GLY A 312 82.77 -23.81 9.96
CA GLY A 312 84.13 -23.73 10.51
C GLY A 312 84.93 -25.01 10.82
N PHE A 313 86.05 -25.15 10.10
CA PHE A 313 87.40 -25.59 10.53
C PHE A 313 87.74 -27.08 10.77
N GLY A 314 88.83 -27.54 10.14
CA GLY A 314 89.64 -28.65 10.64
C GLY A 314 90.50 -29.37 9.60
N LYS A 315 91.79 -29.01 9.51
CA LYS A 315 92.86 -29.73 8.79
C LYS A 315 93.09 -31.14 9.37
N GLY A 316 93.44 -32.11 8.52
CA GLY A 316 94.02 -33.40 8.91
C GLY A 316 94.62 -34.13 7.71
N ASN A 317 95.92 -34.44 7.81
CA ASN A 317 96.78 -35.16 6.85
C ASN A 317 96.32 -36.60 6.56
N GLU A 318 96.67 -37.10 5.37
CA GLU A 318 97.27 -38.40 5.04
C GLU A 318 97.14 -38.52 3.50
N GLY A 319 98.20 -38.36 2.71
CA GLY A 319 99.30 -39.31 2.55
C GLY A 319 99.02 -40.16 1.30
N GLN A 320 99.79 -39.98 0.21
CA GLN A 320 100.43 -41.06 -0.58
C GLN A 320 100.95 -40.56 -1.95
N VAL A 321 102.29 -40.42 -2.01
CA VAL A 321 103.22 -40.76 -3.12
C VAL A 321 103.36 -39.80 -4.31
N SER A 322 104.48 -39.06 -4.27
CA SER A 322 105.35 -38.72 -5.40
C SER A 322 106.44 -39.80 -5.52
N PRO A 323 106.99 -40.15 -6.70
CA PRO A 323 108.14 -39.42 -7.30
C PRO A 323 108.10 -39.42 -8.85
N TYR A 324 108.91 -38.76 -9.68
CA TYR A 324 109.94 -37.72 -9.67
C TYR A 324 110.01 -37.22 -11.14
N PRO A 325 110.56 -36.02 -11.41
CA PRO A 325 110.66 -35.38 -12.72
C PRO A 325 112.03 -35.62 -13.35
N VAL A 326 112.20 -35.48 -14.67
CA VAL A 326 113.41 -34.86 -15.26
C VAL A 326 113.09 -34.31 -16.65
N GLU A 327 113.45 -33.04 -16.86
CA GLU A 327 113.70 -32.41 -18.15
C GLU A 327 114.66 -33.22 -19.02
N SER A 328 114.48 -33.18 -20.34
CA SER A 328 115.52 -32.68 -21.24
C SER A 328 114.99 -32.50 -22.67
N VAL A 329 115.07 -31.25 -23.13
CA VAL A 329 114.92 -30.70 -24.51
C VAL A 329 113.50 -30.48 -25.01
#